data_AF-A0A7X8UAS8-F1
#
_entry.id   AF-A0A7X8UAS8-F1
#
_cell.length_a   1.000
_cell.length_b   1.000
_cell.length_c   1.000
_cell.angle_alpha   90.00
_cell.angle_beta   90.00
_cell.angle_gamma   90.00
#
_symmetry.space_group_name_H-M   'P 1'
#
loop_
_entity.id
_entity.type
_entity.pdbx_description
1 polymer ?
#
loop_
_entity_poly.entity_id
_entity_poly.type
_entity_poly.pdbx_seq_one_letter_code
_entity_poly.pdbx_strand_id
1 'polypeptide(L)'
;MYCYNNQLSSLPELPNRLGYLYCYNNQLTSLPELPNRFFIRLHCYNNFVNVFDGAIKTYLDDIPASYKTITPQYRYGYTGADIEMSIAETRKLAESDIALQESSDGTIWSYVADATISDFTFSSSDDAVATVNSSGLITANASGICTIYAKYGNIDSDFTVVTITVTVK
;
A
#
# COMPACT_ATOMS: atom_id res chain seq x y z
N MET A 1 13.14 -19.76 -7.02
CA MET A 1 12.24 -19.76 -5.84
C MET A 1 10.83 -19.54 -6.32
N TYR A 2 9.90 -20.39 -5.87
CA TYR A 2 8.47 -20.31 -6.16
C TYR A 2 7.74 -20.11 -4.84
N CYS A 3 7.06 -18.98 -4.70
CA CYS A 3 6.31 -18.60 -3.48
C CYS A 3 5.05 -17.81 -3.83
N TYR A 4 4.61 -17.88 -5.08
CA TYR A 4 3.43 -17.19 -5.57
C TYR A 4 2.14 -17.70 -4.92
N ASN A 5 1.08 -16.90 -4.94
CA ASN A 5 -0.24 -17.21 -4.34
C ASN A 5 -0.19 -17.49 -2.84
N ASN A 6 0.50 -16.63 -2.08
CA ASN A 6 0.52 -16.69 -0.61
C ASN A 6 0.13 -15.32 -0.03
N GLN A 7 0.32 -15.17 1.28
CA GLN A 7 0.06 -13.92 2.02
C GLN A 7 1.38 -13.35 2.55
N LEU A 8 2.48 -13.51 1.81
CA LEU A 8 3.80 -13.06 2.25
C LEU A 8 3.87 -11.53 2.18
N SER A 9 4.23 -10.90 3.29
CA SER A 9 4.51 -9.46 3.37
C SER A 9 5.97 -9.11 3.11
N SER A 10 6.86 -10.10 3.21
CA SER A 10 8.29 -9.98 2.92
C SER A 10 8.86 -11.29 2.38
N LEU A 11 10.01 -11.20 1.73
CA LEU A 11 10.82 -12.35 1.34
C LEU A 11 12.12 -12.35 2.15
N PRO A 12 12.68 -13.52 2.46
CA PRO A 12 14.02 -13.60 3.03
C PRO A 12 15.08 -13.17 2.01
N GLU A 13 16.33 -13.06 2.46
CA GLU A 13 17.47 -12.94 1.57
C GLU A 13 17.50 -14.07 0.54
N LEU A 14 17.84 -13.72 -0.70
CA LEU A 14 17.81 -14.65 -1.82
C LEU A 14 19.18 -15.34 -1.99
N PRO A 15 19.21 -16.64 -2.37
CA PRO A 15 20.46 -17.33 -2.65
C PRO A 15 21.21 -16.70 -3.83
N ASN A 16 22.53 -16.49 -3.72
CA ASN A 16 23.38 -15.81 -4.71
C ASN A 16 23.35 -16.35 -6.16
N ARG A 17 22.75 -17.52 -6.39
CA ARG A 17 22.64 -18.18 -7.71
C ARG A 17 21.20 -18.37 -8.19
N LEU A 18 20.26 -17.63 -7.61
CA LEU A 18 18.85 -17.75 -7.97
C LEU A 18 18.61 -17.32 -9.43
N GLY A 19 18.18 -18.24 -10.29
CA GLY A 19 17.86 -17.96 -11.69
C GLY A 19 16.40 -17.56 -11.95
N TYR A 20 15.51 -17.81 -10.98
CA TYR A 20 14.08 -17.50 -11.09
C TYR A 20 13.49 -17.11 -9.73
N LEU A 21 12.66 -16.08 -9.70
CA LEU A 21 11.88 -15.66 -8.55
C LEU A 21 10.43 -15.41 -8.98
N TYR A 22 9.55 -16.35 -8.63
CA TYR A 22 8.11 -16.22 -8.86
C TYR A 22 7.42 -16.01 -7.51
N CYS A 23 7.06 -14.76 -7.23
CA CYS A 23 6.47 -14.29 -5.98
C CYS A 23 5.19 -13.46 -6.20
N TYR A 24 4.58 -13.57 -7.38
CA TYR A 24 3.33 -12.89 -7.70
C TYR A 24 2.16 -13.33 -6.80
N ASN A 25 1.12 -12.51 -6.69
CA ASN A 25 -0.03 -12.74 -5.80
C ASN A 25 0.41 -12.95 -4.34
N ASN A 26 1.01 -11.92 -3.77
CA ASN A 26 1.41 -11.84 -2.35
C ASN A 26 1.10 -10.44 -1.82
N GLN A 27 1.57 -10.12 -0.62
CA GLN A 27 1.42 -8.82 0.04
C GLN A 27 2.77 -8.09 0.16
N LEU A 28 3.72 -8.38 -0.72
CA LEU A 28 5.07 -7.82 -0.64
C LEU A 28 5.03 -6.32 -0.87
N THR A 29 5.67 -5.55 0.01
CA THR A 29 5.85 -4.10 -0.18
C THR A 29 7.24 -3.72 -0.68
N SER A 30 8.15 -4.70 -0.71
CA SER A 30 9.50 -4.56 -1.23
C SER A 30 9.99 -5.88 -1.80
N LEU A 31 11.07 -5.82 -2.59
CA LEU A 31 11.83 -7.00 -3.00
C LEU A 31 13.19 -6.98 -2.29
N PRO A 32 13.71 -8.14 -1.86
CA PRO A 32 15.10 -8.25 -1.43
C PRO A 32 16.03 -7.98 -2.62
N GLU A 33 17.32 -7.77 -2.37
CA GLU A 33 18.30 -7.63 -3.45
C GLU A 33 18.29 -8.89 -4.34
N LEU A 34 18.12 -8.71 -5.65
CA LEU A 34 18.04 -9.80 -6.61
C LEU A 34 19.43 -10.23 -7.10
N PRO A 35 19.87 -11.47 -6.87
CA PRO A 35 21.14 -11.94 -7.39
C PRO A 35 21.13 -11.98 -8.92
N ASN A 36 22.25 -11.62 -9.55
CA ASN A 36 22.46 -11.72 -11.01
C ASN A 36 21.33 -11.11 -11.87
N ARG A 37 21.07 -9.81 -11.69
CA ARG A 37 19.97 -9.04 -12.33
C ARG A 37 19.82 -9.27 -13.83
N PHE A 38 20.92 -9.48 -14.55
CA PHE A 38 20.92 -9.70 -16.01
C PHE A 38 20.34 -11.06 -16.45
N PHE A 39 20.23 -12.03 -15.55
CA PHE A 39 19.86 -13.42 -15.89
C PHE A 39 18.68 -13.96 -15.10
N ILE A 40 18.21 -13.24 -14.09
CA ILE A 40 17.07 -13.68 -13.27
C ILE A 40 15.75 -13.54 -14.05
N ARG A 41 14.88 -14.55 -13.96
CA ARG A 41 13.47 -14.44 -14.35
C ARG A 41 12.62 -14.02 -13.16
N LEU A 42 11.99 -12.85 -13.23
CA LEU A 42 11.26 -12.24 -12.12
C LEU A 42 9.77 -12.09 -12.42
N HIS A 43 8.91 -12.69 -11.59
CA HIS A 43 7.47 -12.47 -11.66
C HIS A 43 6.95 -12.07 -10.27
N CYS A 44 6.64 -10.78 -10.11
CA CYS A 44 6.24 -10.19 -8.82
C CYS A 44 4.99 -9.30 -8.93
N TYR A 45 4.23 -9.40 -10.02
CA TYR A 45 2.93 -8.73 -10.18
C TYR A 45 1.93 -9.11 -9.05
N ASN A 46 0.88 -8.31 -8.88
CA ASN A 46 -0.13 -8.50 -7.83
C ASN A 46 0.48 -8.55 -6.43
N ASN A 47 1.27 -7.53 -6.11
CA ASN A 47 1.84 -7.24 -4.80
C ASN A 47 1.62 -5.75 -4.48
N PHE A 48 2.23 -5.22 -3.42
CA PHE A 48 2.21 -3.80 -3.05
C PHE A 48 3.60 -3.16 -3.22
N VAL A 49 4.39 -3.66 -4.19
CA VAL A 49 5.74 -3.16 -4.42
C VAL A 49 5.67 -1.92 -5.31
N ASN A 50 6.26 -0.81 -4.88
CA ASN A 50 6.36 0.39 -5.73
C ASN A 50 7.41 0.23 -6.83
N VAL A 51 7.07 -0.53 -7.88
CA VAL A 51 7.95 -0.79 -9.04
C VAL A 51 8.04 0.40 -10.01
N PHE A 52 7.33 1.49 -9.74
CA PHE A 52 7.15 2.62 -10.67
C PHE A 52 8.09 3.79 -10.41
N ASP A 53 8.75 3.84 -9.26
CA ASP A 53 9.68 4.91 -8.87
C ASP A 53 10.84 4.41 -8.00
N GLY A 54 11.81 5.28 -7.76
CA GLY A 54 12.91 5.07 -6.82
C GLY A 54 13.92 4.01 -7.26
N ALA A 55 14.71 3.55 -6.28
CA ALA A 55 15.83 2.64 -6.53
C ALA A 55 15.37 1.28 -7.12
N ILE A 56 14.20 0.79 -6.70
CA ILE A 56 13.67 -0.48 -7.20
C ILE A 56 13.27 -0.37 -8.67
N LYS A 57 12.70 0.75 -9.13
CA LYS A 57 12.42 0.95 -10.56
C LYS A 57 13.71 0.93 -11.38
N THR A 58 14.71 1.70 -10.98
CA THR A 58 16.03 1.72 -11.65
C THR A 58 16.65 0.32 -11.71
N TYR A 59 16.57 -0.42 -10.60
CA TYR A 59 17.03 -1.80 -10.52
C TYR A 59 16.32 -2.72 -11.50
N LEU A 60 15.00 -2.60 -11.58
CA LEU A 60 14.17 -3.45 -12.43
C LEU A 60 14.33 -3.09 -13.90
N ASP A 61 14.63 -1.83 -14.25
CA ASP A 61 14.88 -1.39 -15.63
C ASP A 61 16.04 -2.13 -16.30
N ASP A 62 17.06 -2.54 -15.53
CA ASP A 62 18.19 -3.34 -16.01
C ASP A 62 17.81 -4.80 -16.37
N ILE A 63 16.67 -5.29 -15.91
CA ILE A 63 16.18 -6.64 -16.21
C ILE A 63 15.45 -6.60 -17.58
N PRO A 64 15.82 -7.47 -18.55
CA PRO A 64 15.14 -7.53 -19.83
C PRO A 64 13.61 -7.71 -19.69
N ALA A 65 12.84 -7.00 -20.50
CA ALA A 65 11.37 -7.05 -20.43
C ALA A 65 10.81 -8.48 -20.62
N SER A 66 11.46 -9.32 -21.44
CA SER A 66 11.06 -10.73 -21.63
C SER A 66 11.33 -11.62 -20.41
N TYR A 67 12.13 -11.16 -19.45
CA TYR A 67 12.49 -11.90 -18.25
C TYR A 67 11.73 -11.41 -17.01
N LYS A 68 10.86 -10.41 -17.15
CA LYS A 68 10.12 -9.85 -16.01
C LYS A 68 8.63 -9.66 -16.26
N THR A 69 7.84 -9.91 -15.23
CA THR A 69 6.44 -9.47 -15.14
C THR A 69 6.24 -8.87 -13.75
N ILE A 70 6.27 -7.54 -13.69
CA ILE A 70 6.29 -6.77 -12.44
C ILE A 70 5.02 -5.93 -12.24
N THR A 71 4.09 -5.96 -13.19
CA THR A 71 2.81 -5.24 -13.15
C THR A 71 1.64 -6.19 -13.43
N PRO A 72 0.43 -5.88 -12.94
CA PRO A 72 0.09 -4.71 -12.13
C PRO A 72 0.62 -4.82 -10.68
N GLN A 73 0.57 -3.70 -9.95
CA GLN A 73 0.78 -3.63 -8.51
C GLN A 73 -0.45 -3.01 -7.85
N TYR A 74 -0.67 -3.35 -6.60
CA TYR A 74 -1.76 -2.88 -5.78
C TYR A 74 -1.34 -1.74 -4.87
N ARG A 75 -2.32 -0.92 -4.49
CA ARG A 75 -2.26 -0.03 -3.34
C ARG A 75 -3.63 0.03 -2.67
N TYR A 76 -3.66 0.45 -1.42
CA TYR A 76 -4.85 1.04 -0.84
C TYR A 76 -4.82 2.56 -1.03
N GLY A 77 -5.97 3.14 -1.36
CA GLY A 77 -6.12 4.58 -1.54
C GLY A 77 -7.43 5.09 -0.95
N TYR A 78 -7.43 6.34 -0.51
CA TYR A 78 -8.65 7.03 -0.10
C TYR A 78 -9.44 7.46 -1.34
N THR A 79 -10.72 7.11 -1.37
CA THR A 79 -11.66 7.42 -2.45
C THR A 79 -12.86 8.24 -1.98
N GLY A 80 -12.98 8.46 -0.67
CA GLY A 80 -14.01 9.32 -0.10
C GLY A 80 -13.79 10.81 -0.39
N ALA A 81 -14.79 11.61 -0.04
CA ALA A 81 -14.67 13.07 -0.04
C ALA A 81 -13.86 13.56 1.17
N ASP A 82 -13.22 14.72 1.05
CA ASP A 82 -12.52 15.37 2.17
C ASP A 82 -13.37 15.42 3.43
N ILE A 83 -12.74 15.23 4.59
CA ILE A 83 -13.43 15.17 5.86
C ILE A 83 -13.43 16.54 6.52
N GLU A 84 -14.55 17.25 6.43
CA GLU A 84 -14.79 18.51 7.12
C GLU A 84 -15.77 18.26 8.28
N MET A 85 -15.38 18.61 9.50
CA MET A 85 -16.13 18.31 10.73
C MET A 85 -16.24 19.53 11.64
N SER A 86 -17.32 19.60 12.43
CA SER A 86 -17.42 20.53 13.55
C SER A 86 -16.78 19.95 14.81
N ILE A 87 -16.32 20.79 15.73
CA ILE A 87 -15.82 20.32 17.05
C ILE A 87 -16.87 19.42 17.74
N ALA A 88 -16.41 18.32 18.33
CA ALA A 88 -17.20 17.24 18.96
C ALA A 88 -18.03 16.36 18.00
N GLU A 89 -18.00 16.62 16.70
CA GLU A 89 -18.59 15.72 15.71
C GLU A 89 -17.82 14.39 15.64
N THR A 90 -18.53 13.33 15.25
CA THR A 90 -17.92 12.04 14.94
C THR A 90 -18.27 11.60 13.52
N ARG A 91 -17.32 11.01 12.81
CA ARG A 91 -17.53 10.43 11.49
C ARG A 91 -16.91 9.04 11.42
N LYS A 92 -17.70 8.07 10.99
CA LYS A 92 -17.24 6.71 10.73
C LYS A 92 -16.76 6.59 9.29
N LEU A 93 -15.56 6.08 9.07
CA LEU A 93 -15.09 5.69 7.74
C LEU A 93 -15.92 4.50 7.22
N ALA A 94 -16.42 4.62 6.00
CA ALA A 94 -17.07 3.51 5.30
C ALA A 94 -16.03 2.62 4.61
N GLU A 95 -16.38 1.36 4.36
CA GLU A 95 -15.53 0.45 3.56
C GLU A 95 -15.27 1.00 2.16
N SER A 96 -16.22 1.74 1.59
CA SER A 96 -16.09 2.42 0.29
C SER A 96 -15.20 3.68 0.30
N ASP A 97 -14.84 4.20 1.48
CA ASP A 97 -13.94 5.35 1.58
C ASP A 97 -12.48 4.96 1.30
N ILE A 98 -12.14 3.66 1.43
CA ILE A 98 -10.80 3.13 1.18
C ILE A 98 -10.94 1.99 0.16
N ALA A 99 -10.25 2.09 -0.96
CA ALA A 99 -10.30 1.08 -2.01
C ALA A 99 -8.95 0.42 -2.23
N LEU A 100 -8.97 -0.91 -2.46
CA LEU A 100 -7.91 -1.59 -3.16
C LEU A 100 -7.93 -1.14 -4.62
N GLN A 101 -6.77 -0.69 -5.10
CA GLN A 101 -6.58 -0.21 -6.45
C GLN A 101 -5.41 -0.93 -7.10
N GLU A 102 -5.42 -1.05 -8.43
CA GLU A 102 -4.30 -1.59 -9.18
C GLU A 102 -3.78 -0.61 -10.23
N SER A 103 -2.50 -0.71 -10.54
CA SER A 103 -1.88 0.06 -11.60
C SER A 103 -0.84 -0.77 -12.36
N SER A 104 -0.73 -0.50 -13.66
CA SER A 104 0.36 -1.01 -14.51
C SER A 104 1.37 0.06 -14.93
N ASP A 105 1.13 1.33 -14.60
CA ASP A 105 2.00 2.46 -14.98
C ASP A 105 2.41 3.35 -13.79
N GLY A 106 1.83 3.14 -12.61
CA GLY A 106 2.06 3.92 -11.39
C GLY A 106 1.33 5.27 -11.35
N THR A 107 0.66 5.66 -12.43
CA THR A 107 -0.02 6.95 -12.59
C THR A 107 -1.54 6.82 -12.50
N ILE A 108 -2.12 5.82 -13.17
CA ILE A 108 -3.55 5.53 -13.15
C ILE A 108 -3.78 4.35 -12.23
N TRP A 109 -4.65 4.53 -11.25
CA TRP A 109 -4.99 3.53 -10.26
C TRP A 109 -6.47 3.18 -10.36
N SER A 110 -6.75 2.02 -10.95
CA SER A 110 -8.10 1.53 -11.18
C SER A 110 -8.66 0.86 -9.93
N TYR A 111 -9.94 1.07 -9.66
CA TYR A 111 -10.65 0.41 -8.57
C TYR A 111 -10.67 -1.12 -8.77
N VAL A 112 -10.40 -1.86 -7.69
CA VAL A 112 -10.50 -3.33 -7.64
C VAL A 112 -11.61 -3.76 -6.69
N ALA A 113 -11.57 -3.27 -5.45
CA ALA A 113 -12.54 -3.62 -4.40
C ALA A 113 -12.52 -2.59 -3.27
N ASP A 114 -13.63 -2.50 -2.53
CA ASP A 114 -13.67 -1.82 -1.23
C ASP A 114 -12.79 -2.54 -0.21
N ALA A 115 -12.24 -1.79 0.74
CA ALA A 115 -11.39 -2.33 1.78
C ALA A 115 -12.20 -2.83 2.99
N THR A 116 -11.73 -3.89 3.63
CA THR A 116 -12.28 -4.32 4.93
C THR A 116 -11.60 -3.52 6.04
N ILE A 117 -12.34 -2.62 6.68
CA ILE A 117 -11.81 -1.66 7.67
C ILE A 117 -11.08 -2.36 8.84
N SER A 118 -11.51 -3.56 9.24
CA SER A 118 -10.86 -4.31 10.32
C SER A 118 -9.43 -4.78 10.02
N ASP A 119 -9.00 -4.74 8.75
CA ASP A 119 -7.64 -5.09 8.35
C ASP A 119 -6.65 -3.94 8.54
N PHE A 120 -7.14 -2.77 8.95
CA PHE A 120 -6.37 -1.54 9.10
C PHE A 120 -6.12 -1.20 10.56
N THR A 121 -4.92 -0.70 10.82
CA THR A 121 -4.60 0.01 12.06
C THR A 121 -4.65 1.50 11.79
N PHE A 122 -5.37 2.24 12.64
CA PHE A 122 -5.58 3.67 12.49
C PHE A 122 -4.76 4.48 13.49
N SER A 123 -4.29 5.66 13.05
CA SER A 123 -3.65 6.65 13.92
C SER A 123 -3.89 8.06 13.39
N SER A 124 -3.82 9.07 14.26
CA SER A 124 -3.84 10.48 13.88
C SER A 124 -2.44 11.07 13.87
N SER A 125 -2.19 12.04 13.00
CA SER A 125 -1.00 12.90 13.07
C SER A 125 -1.08 13.88 14.26
N ASP A 126 -2.29 14.21 14.72
CA ASP A 126 -2.55 15.15 15.81
C ASP A 126 -3.88 14.83 16.51
N ASP A 127 -3.80 14.05 17.60
CA ASP A 127 -4.96 13.68 18.41
C ASP A 127 -5.62 14.89 19.11
N ALA A 128 -4.92 16.02 19.24
CA ALA A 128 -5.54 17.24 19.79
C ALA A 128 -6.54 17.86 18.81
N VAL A 129 -6.35 17.67 17.50
CA VAL A 129 -7.29 18.10 16.45
C VAL A 129 -8.39 17.05 16.25
N ALA A 130 -8.02 15.81 15.98
CA ALA A 130 -8.98 14.70 15.89
C ALA A 130 -8.34 13.35 16.22
N THR A 131 -9.08 12.50 16.90
CA THR A 131 -8.69 11.11 17.19
C THR A 131 -9.40 10.14 16.25
N VAL A 132 -8.85 8.93 16.09
CA VAL A 132 -9.49 7.82 15.38
C VAL A 132 -9.33 6.54 16.19
N ASN A 133 -10.40 5.75 16.32
CA ASN A 133 -10.33 4.46 17.01
C ASN A 133 -10.07 3.29 16.04
N SER A 134 -9.86 2.08 16.58
CA SER A 134 -9.56 0.86 15.79
C SER A 134 -10.65 0.46 14.78
N SER A 135 -11.85 1.02 14.91
CA SER A 135 -12.94 0.78 13.99
C SER A 135 -13.02 1.84 12.89
N GLY A 136 -12.13 2.83 12.85
CA GLY A 136 -12.19 3.95 11.91
C GLY A 136 -13.24 5.01 12.26
N LEU A 137 -13.66 5.12 13.53
CA LEU A 137 -14.49 6.24 13.99
C LEU A 137 -13.59 7.41 14.36
N ILE A 138 -13.71 8.50 13.62
CA ILE A 138 -13.02 9.77 13.83
C ILE A 138 -13.85 10.64 14.78
N THR A 139 -13.20 11.28 15.75
CA THR A 139 -13.81 12.24 16.69
C THR A 139 -13.03 13.55 16.65
N ALA A 140 -13.73 14.64 16.32
CA ALA A 140 -13.16 15.98 16.23
C ALA A 140 -13.04 16.63 17.62
N ASN A 141 -11.84 17.12 17.96
CA ASN A 141 -11.50 17.61 19.30
C ASN A 141 -11.26 19.12 19.33
N ALA A 142 -10.51 19.67 18.37
CA ALA A 142 -10.20 21.09 18.29
C ALA A 142 -10.07 21.54 16.84
N SER A 143 -10.27 22.83 16.58
CA SER A 143 -10.09 23.39 15.24
C SER A 143 -8.65 23.21 14.76
N GLY A 144 -8.48 22.80 13.51
CA GLY A 144 -7.19 22.49 12.92
C GLY A 144 -7.32 21.56 11.73
N ILE A 145 -6.17 21.11 11.22
CA ILE A 145 -6.09 20.10 10.16
C ILE A 145 -5.15 19.00 10.66
N CYS A 146 -5.58 17.75 10.55
CA CYS A 146 -4.75 16.59 10.83
C CYS A 146 -4.90 15.53 9.73
N THR A 147 -3.98 14.58 9.71
CA THR A 147 -4.04 13.41 8.83
C THR A 147 -4.37 12.17 9.65
N ILE A 148 -5.40 11.45 9.23
CA ILE A 148 -5.64 10.08 9.69
C ILE A 148 -4.90 9.12 8.77
N TYR A 149 -4.10 8.25 9.37
CA TYR A 149 -3.42 7.16 8.69
C TYR A 149 -4.19 5.87 8.88
N ALA A 150 -4.41 5.12 7.81
CA ALA A 150 -4.92 3.76 7.85
C ALA A 150 -3.87 2.82 7.25
N LYS A 151 -3.29 1.95 8.07
CA LYS A 151 -2.20 1.05 7.70
C LYS A 151 -2.70 -0.39 7.55
N TYR A 152 -2.63 -0.93 6.33
CA TYR A 152 -3.03 -2.31 6.05
C TYR A 152 -2.01 -3.32 6.61
N GLY A 153 -2.48 -4.31 7.37
CA GLY A 153 -1.68 -5.47 7.80
C GLY A 153 -0.43 -5.14 8.65
N ASN A 154 -0.37 -3.95 9.27
CA ASN A 154 0.83 -3.41 9.94
C ASN A 154 2.08 -3.28 9.06
N ILE A 155 1.92 -3.23 7.74
CA ILE A 155 3.04 -3.08 6.79
C ILE A 155 3.22 -1.60 6.46
N ASP A 156 4.43 -1.07 6.67
CA ASP A 156 4.75 0.33 6.35
C ASP A 156 5.24 0.44 4.91
N SER A 157 4.43 1.06 4.06
CA SER A 157 4.76 1.31 2.66
C SER A 157 3.78 2.34 2.08
N ASP A 158 4.26 3.10 1.10
CA ASP A 158 3.46 4.06 0.33
C ASP A 158 2.20 3.43 -0.30
N PHE A 159 2.19 2.11 -0.52
CA PHE A 159 1.04 1.42 -1.12
C PHE A 159 0.11 0.75 -0.12
N THR A 160 0.50 0.64 1.16
CA THR A 160 -0.32 0.02 2.22
C THR A 160 -0.77 1.02 3.29
N VAL A 161 -0.25 2.25 3.26
CA VAL A 161 -0.66 3.34 4.15
C VAL A 161 -1.52 4.32 3.37
N VAL A 162 -2.76 4.49 3.83
CA VAL A 162 -3.71 5.47 3.30
C VAL A 162 -3.67 6.71 4.18
N THR A 163 -3.55 7.88 3.54
CA THR A 163 -3.59 9.18 4.22
C THR A 163 -4.93 9.86 3.96
N ILE A 164 -5.61 10.30 5.01
CA ILE A 164 -6.93 10.93 4.95
C ILE A 164 -6.85 12.28 5.66
N THR A 165 -7.09 13.37 4.93
CA THR A 165 -7.08 14.71 5.52
C THR A 165 -8.40 14.99 6.23
N VAL A 166 -8.30 15.47 7.48
CA VAL A 166 -9.42 15.89 8.31
C VAL A 166 -9.24 17.35 8.68
N THR A 167 -10.25 18.17 8.36
CA THR A 167 -10.34 19.58 8.75
C THR A 167 -11.43 19.72 9.81
N VAL A 168 -11.10 20.35 10.94
CA VAL A 168 -12.04 20.65 12.02
C VAL A 168 -12.23 22.16 12.15
N LYS A 169 -13.48 22.61 12.19
CA LYS A 169 -13.87 24.03 12.29
C LYS A 169 -14.84 24.29 13.43
#